data_AF-W7WE41-F1
#
_entry.id   AF-W7WE41-F1
#
_cell.length_a   1.000
_cell.length_b   1.000
_cell.length_c   1.000
_cell.angle_alpha   90.00
_cell.angle_beta   90.00
_cell.angle_gamma   90.00
#
_symmetry.space_group_name_H-M   'P 1'
#
loop_
_entity.id
_entity.type
_entity.pdbx_description
1 polymer ?
#
loop_
_entity_poly.entity_id
_entity_poly.type
_entity_poly.pdbx_seq_one_letter_code
_entity_poly.pdbx_strand_id
1 'polypeptide(L)'
;MLVANHISWLDIVAIHAFCPQARFVSKADVRHWPLLSRLTEAADSLYLERERKRDALRVVHQMAEALTAGDTVAVFPEGTTGEGHALLPFHANLLQASIATGTPVQPVALRYRDRHDEVSKAVAYVGDTTLVQSLWWVACAEGLQVHLQFLAPQASAQADRRALAERLRAAIDEALQTPPTT
;
A
#
# COMPACT_ATOMS: atom_id res chain seq x y z
N MET A 1 10.14 6.89 -1.24
CA MET A 1 8.82 6.33 -1.63
C MET A 1 8.55 5.07 -0.83
N LEU A 2 7.37 4.89 -0.25
CA LEU A 2 6.97 3.67 0.45
C LEU A 2 6.30 2.70 -0.53
N VAL A 3 6.64 1.41 -0.44
CA VAL A 3 5.99 0.33 -1.21
C VAL A 3 5.53 -0.74 -0.23
N ALA A 4 4.23 -1.05 -0.26
CA ALA A 4 3.58 -1.91 0.70
C ALA A 4 2.71 -2.97 0.01
N ASN A 5 2.58 -4.16 0.61
CA ASN A 5 1.55 -5.12 0.20
C ASN A 5 0.14 -4.62 0.56
N HIS A 6 -0.87 -5.08 -0.18
CA HIS A 6 -2.24 -4.59 -0.04
C HIS A 6 -3.20 -5.71 0.39
N ILE A 7 -3.72 -5.60 1.60
CA ILE A 7 -4.66 -6.56 2.21
C ILE A 7 -6.04 -5.93 2.32
N SER A 8 -6.12 -4.65 2.70
CA SER A 8 -7.39 -4.00 3.03
C SER A 8 -7.33 -2.48 2.91
N TRP A 9 -8.50 -1.84 2.93
CA TRP A 9 -8.59 -0.38 3.11
C TRP A 9 -7.94 0.10 4.41
N LEU A 10 -7.86 -0.78 5.42
CA LEU A 10 -7.21 -0.50 6.71
C LEU A 10 -5.70 -0.23 6.57
N ASP A 11 -5.06 -0.66 5.47
CA ASP A 11 -3.63 -0.45 5.21
C ASP A 11 -3.26 1.03 5.17
N ILE A 12 -4.15 1.85 4.60
CA ILE A 12 -3.97 3.30 4.50
C ILE A 12 -3.93 3.91 5.91
N VAL A 13 -4.88 3.50 6.77
CA VAL A 13 -4.94 3.97 8.17
C VAL A 13 -3.71 3.51 8.94
N ALA A 14 -3.32 2.25 8.78
CA ALA A 14 -2.16 1.67 9.43
C ALA A 14 -0.87 2.42 9.05
N ILE A 15 -0.63 2.68 7.76
CA ILE A 15 0.56 3.42 7.32
C ILE A 15 0.48 4.88 7.77
N HIS A 16 -0.68 5.54 7.71
CA HIS A 16 -0.84 6.92 8.22
C HIS A 16 -0.54 7.06 9.72
N ALA A 17 -0.82 6.03 10.52
CA ALA A 17 -0.49 6.05 11.94
C ALA A 17 1.02 6.18 12.20
N PHE A 18 1.86 5.69 11.28
CA PHE A 18 3.32 5.78 11.37
C PHE A 18 3.92 6.91 10.51
N CYS A 19 3.28 7.21 9.38
CA CYS A 19 3.71 8.19 8.39
C CYS A 19 2.51 9.07 8.01
N PRO A 20 2.10 10.01 8.88
CA PRO A 20 0.90 10.83 8.67
C PRO A 20 0.98 11.68 7.40
N GLN A 21 2.19 12.06 6.98
CA GLN A 21 2.47 12.82 5.75
C GLN A 21 2.48 11.97 4.47
N ALA A 22 2.26 10.65 4.56
CA ALA A 22 2.27 9.79 3.39
C ALA A 22 1.08 10.09 2.47
N ARG A 23 1.37 10.34 1.18
CA ARG A 23 0.39 10.53 0.12
C ARG A 23 0.13 9.20 -0.58
N PHE A 24 -1.11 8.73 -0.58
CA PHE A 24 -1.45 7.41 -1.14
C PHE A 24 -1.89 7.50 -2.58
N VAL A 25 -1.48 6.50 -3.36
CA VAL A 25 -2.03 6.24 -4.70
C VAL A 25 -3.12 5.17 -4.59
N SER A 26 -4.39 5.59 -4.51
CA SER A 26 -5.52 4.67 -4.31
C SER A 26 -6.70 4.94 -5.25
N LYS A 27 -7.60 3.95 -5.39
CA LYS A 27 -8.82 4.04 -6.20
C LYS A 27 -9.70 5.20 -5.75
N ALA A 28 -10.36 5.85 -6.71
CA ALA A 28 -11.34 6.91 -6.47
C ALA A 28 -12.54 6.49 -5.58
N ASP A 29 -12.82 5.18 -5.46
CA ASP A 29 -13.92 4.65 -4.64
C ASP A 29 -13.83 5.03 -3.16
N VAL A 30 -12.62 5.29 -2.63
CA VAL A 30 -12.40 5.72 -1.24
C VAL A 30 -12.87 7.17 -1.00
N ARG A 31 -12.97 7.98 -2.06
CA ARG A 31 -13.37 9.40 -1.99
C ARG A 31 -14.81 9.61 -1.51
N HIS A 32 -15.68 8.61 -1.71
CA HIS A 32 -17.10 8.72 -1.32
C HIS A 32 -17.35 8.50 0.18
N TRP A 33 -16.31 8.33 0.99
CA TRP A 33 -16.45 7.97 2.40
C TRP A 33 -16.32 9.20 3.30
N PRO A 34 -17.33 9.60 4.08
CA PRO A 34 -17.27 10.83 4.88
C PRO A 34 -16.20 10.82 6.00
N LEU A 35 -15.78 9.65 6.48
CA LEU A 35 -14.70 9.50 7.49
C LEU A 35 -13.31 9.41 6.86
N LEU A 36 -13.16 8.64 5.79
CA LEU A 36 -11.88 8.46 5.10
C LEU A 36 -11.55 9.61 4.16
N SER A 37 -12.54 10.25 3.51
CA SER A 37 -12.34 11.49 2.74
C SER A 37 -11.67 12.56 3.57
N ARG A 38 -12.04 12.77 4.84
CA ARG A 38 -11.37 13.75 5.70
C ARG A 38 -9.91 13.42 5.99
N LEU A 39 -9.58 12.14 6.13
CA LEU A 39 -8.20 11.69 6.32
C LEU A 39 -7.40 11.78 5.02
N THR A 40 -7.99 11.41 3.88
CA THR A 40 -7.32 11.40 2.58
C THR A 40 -7.24 12.80 1.94
N GLU A 41 -8.19 13.70 2.24
CA GLU A 41 -8.16 15.13 1.90
C GLU A 41 -7.09 15.86 2.73
N ALA A 42 -6.92 15.51 4.01
CA ALA A 42 -5.83 16.04 4.84
C ALA A 42 -4.44 15.55 4.37
N ALA A 43 -4.39 14.41 3.65
CA ALA A 43 -3.17 13.77 3.18
C ALA A 43 -2.80 14.08 1.72
N ASP A 44 -3.54 14.97 1.02
CA ASP A 44 -3.34 15.31 -0.39
C ASP A 44 -3.13 14.07 -1.30
N SER A 45 -4.00 13.06 -1.11
CA SER A 45 -3.88 11.74 -1.73
C SER A 45 -4.03 11.78 -3.26
N LEU A 46 -3.18 11.05 -3.98
CA LEU A 46 -3.16 10.98 -5.45
C LEU A 46 -4.12 9.89 -5.94
N TYR A 47 -5.34 10.25 -6.33
CA TYR A 47 -6.35 9.26 -6.74
C TYR A 47 -6.11 8.69 -8.16
N LEU A 48 -6.22 7.37 -8.30
CA LEU A 48 -6.17 6.64 -9.57
C LEU A 48 -7.59 6.19 -9.97
N GLU A 49 -8.18 6.82 -10.98
CA GLU A 49 -9.37 6.31 -11.67
C GLU A 49 -8.92 5.25 -12.69
N ARG A 50 -9.40 4.02 -12.51
CA ARG A 50 -8.84 2.83 -13.16
C ARG A 50 -9.40 2.56 -14.56
N GLU A 51 -9.87 3.59 -15.26
CA GLU A 51 -10.56 3.40 -16.53
C GLU A 51 -9.70 3.67 -17.78
N ARG A 52 -8.53 4.32 -17.69
CA ARG A 52 -7.70 4.59 -18.89
C ARG A 52 -6.20 4.47 -18.67
N LYS A 53 -5.49 3.89 -19.65
CA LYS A 53 -4.01 3.86 -19.72
C LYS A 53 -3.36 5.24 -19.59
N ARG A 54 -4.07 6.32 -19.96
CA ARG A 54 -3.62 7.71 -19.81
C ARG A 54 -3.56 8.15 -18.34
N ASP A 55 -4.46 7.66 -17.49
CA ASP A 55 -4.48 8.00 -16.07
C ASP A 55 -3.31 7.39 -15.30
N ALA A 56 -2.89 6.18 -15.68
CA ALA A 56 -1.71 5.56 -15.11
C ALA A 56 -0.42 6.38 -15.35
N LEU A 57 -0.22 6.91 -16.56
CA LEU A 57 0.93 7.77 -16.86
C LEU A 57 0.85 9.11 -16.12
N ARG A 58 -0.35 9.71 -16.04
CA ARG A 58 -0.58 10.94 -15.28
C ARG A 58 -0.23 10.76 -13.81
N VAL A 59 -0.63 9.65 -13.20
CA VAL A 59 -0.32 9.34 -11.80
C VAL A 59 1.18 9.15 -11.59
N VAL A 60 1.87 8.44 -12.48
CA VAL A 60 3.34 8.32 -12.40
C VAL A 60 4.02 9.68 -12.43
N HIS A 61 3.52 10.61 -13.26
CA HIS A 61 4.05 11.96 -13.32
C HIS A 61 3.80 12.74 -12.01
N GLN A 62 2.56 12.73 -11.50
CA GLN A 62 2.21 13.38 -10.23
C GLN A 62 3.00 12.81 -9.05
N MET A 63 3.21 11.49 -9.02
CA MET A 63 4.08 10.86 -8.02
C MET A 63 5.52 11.37 -8.15
N ALA A 64 6.05 11.50 -9.36
CA ALA A 64 7.41 12.00 -9.58
C ALA A 64 7.55 13.47 -9.14
N GLU A 65 6.55 14.31 -9.42
CA GLU A 65 6.50 15.69 -8.93
C GLU A 65 6.50 15.75 -7.40
N ALA A 66 5.62 14.99 -6.75
CA ALA A 66 5.55 14.91 -5.29
C ALA A 66 6.86 14.42 -4.67
N LEU A 67 7.46 13.35 -5.21
CA LEU A 67 8.76 12.84 -4.75
C LEU A 67 9.87 13.88 -4.93
N THR A 68 9.87 14.64 -6.03
CA THR A 68 10.83 15.71 -6.28
C THR A 68 10.64 16.89 -5.32
N ALA A 69 9.41 17.17 -4.92
CA ALA A 69 9.07 18.17 -3.91
C ALA A 69 9.46 17.76 -2.48
N GLY A 70 9.91 16.51 -2.27
CA GLY A 70 10.29 15.96 -0.98
C GLY A 70 9.16 15.25 -0.23
N ASP A 71 8.00 15.06 -0.87
CA ASP A 71 6.87 14.38 -0.26
C ASP A 71 7.11 12.87 -0.14
N THR A 72 6.47 12.28 0.87
CA THR A 72 6.43 10.82 1.00
C THR A 72 5.24 10.26 0.23
N VAL A 73 5.50 9.56 -0.87
CA VAL A 73 4.45 8.83 -1.61
C VAL A 73 4.43 7.37 -1.20
N ALA A 74 3.25 6.84 -0.89
CA ALA A 74 3.00 5.43 -0.57
C ALA A 74 2.17 4.76 -1.68
N VAL A 75 2.63 3.59 -2.14
CA VAL A 75 1.95 2.84 -3.20
C VAL A 75 1.81 1.36 -2.88
N PHE A 76 0.72 0.80 -3.40
CA PHE A 76 0.39 -0.62 -3.35
C PHE A 76 0.53 -1.23 -4.75
N PRO A 77 1.71 -1.82 -5.09
CA PRO A 77 2.02 -2.22 -6.45
C PRO A 77 1.22 -3.43 -6.94
N GLU A 78 0.56 -4.18 -6.05
CA GLU A 78 -0.37 -5.27 -6.40
C GLU A 78 -1.60 -4.76 -7.16
N GLY A 79 -1.97 -3.49 -6.94
CA GLY A 79 -3.12 -2.85 -7.57
C GLY A 79 -4.48 -3.42 -7.15
N THR A 80 -4.55 -4.51 -6.39
CA THR A 80 -5.78 -5.04 -5.81
C THR A 80 -5.45 -5.59 -4.42
N THR A 81 -6.47 -5.76 -3.60
CA THR A 81 -6.35 -6.40 -2.30
C THR A 81 -6.15 -7.90 -2.48
N GLY A 82 -5.16 -8.46 -1.79
CA GLY A 82 -4.93 -9.89 -1.69
C GLY A 82 -5.51 -10.46 -0.39
N GLU A 83 -5.57 -11.79 -0.31
CA GLU A 83 -6.04 -12.53 0.88
C GLU A 83 -5.03 -12.52 2.06
N GLY A 84 -3.93 -11.76 1.94
CA GLY A 84 -2.90 -11.64 2.99
C GLY A 84 -1.93 -12.82 3.11
N HIS A 85 -2.13 -13.91 2.36
CA HIS A 85 -1.28 -15.11 2.42
C HIS A 85 -0.18 -15.15 1.35
N ALA A 86 -0.45 -14.60 0.17
CA ALA A 86 0.51 -14.56 -0.94
C ALA A 86 0.44 -13.20 -1.64
N LEU A 87 1.61 -12.67 -2.01
CA LEU A 87 1.70 -11.41 -2.74
C LEU A 87 1.31 -11.59 -4.20
N LEU A 88 0.51 -10.67 -4.71
CA LEU A 88 0.24 -10.56 -6.14
C LEU A 88 1.44 -9.98 -6.90
N PRO A 89 1.50 -10.14 -8.25
CA PRO A 89 2.55 -9.54 -9.05
C PRO A 89 2.57 -8.01 -8.91
N PHE A 90 3.76 -7.45 -8.70
CA PHE A 90 3.93 -6.01 -8.54
C PHE A 90 3.93 -5.30 -9.91
N HIS A 91 3.02 -4.34 -10.08
CA HIS A 91 2.95 -3.50 -11.27
C HIS A 91 4.12 -2.51 -11.32
N ALA A 92 5.17 -2.88 -12.07
CA ALA A 92 6.40 -2.11 -12.24
C ALA A 92 6.20 -0.67 -12.77
N ASN A 93 5.05 -0.34 -13.36
CA ASN A 93 4.77 1.01 -13.86
C ASN A 93 4.78 2.07 -12.74
N LEU A 94 4.29 1.74 -11.54
CA LEU A 94 4.25 2.69 -10.42
C LEU A 94 5.64 3.04 -9.89
N LEU A 95 6.60 2.11 -10.03
CA LEU A 95 7.99 2.33 -9.61
C LEU A 95 8.74 3.29 -10.53
N GLN A 96 8.22 3.56 -11.74
CA GLN A 96 8.84 4.48 -12.68
C GLN A 96 9.06 5.87 -12.09
N ALA A 97 8.16 6.34 -11.22
CA ALA A 97 8.31 7.62 -10.52
C ALA A 97 9.55 7.66 -9.61
N SER A 98 9.78 6.58 -8.85
CA SER A 98 10.99 6.47 -8.00
C SER A 98 12.27 6.41 -8.82
N ILE A 99 12.27 5.69 -9.95
CA ILE A 99 13.43 5.56 -10.84
C ILE A 99 13.75 6.91 -11.51
N ALA A 100 12.72 7.62 -12.01
CA ALA A 100 12.88 8.90 -12.67
C ALA A 100 13.41 9.99 -11.73
N THR A 101 13.04 9.95 -10.45
CA THR A 101 13.49 10.91 -9.44
C THR A 101 14.75 10.45 -8.70
N GLY A 102 15.19 9.21 -8.90
CA GLY A 102 16.26 8.59 -8.11
C GLY A 102 15.90 8.39 -6.63
N THR A 103 14.62 8.56 -6.25
CA THR A 103 14.19 8.48 -4.86
C THR A 103 14.22 7.02 -4.38
N PRO A 104 14.90 6.70 -3.26
CA PRO A 104 14.94 5.33 -2.76
C PRO A 104 13.54 4.80 -2.42
N VAL A 105 13.37 3.50 -2.59
CA VAL A 105 12.12 2.79 -2.31
C VAL A 105 12.28 2.04 -1.00
N GLN A 106 11.40 2.36 -0.06
CA GLN A 106 11.33 1.77 1.26
C GLN A 106 10.22 0.70 1.24
N PRO A 107 10.57 -0.60 1.23
CA PRO A 107 9.58 -1.66 1.29
C PRO A 107 9.00 -1.76 2.71
N VAL A 108 7.71 -2.06 2.80
CA VAL A 108 6.98 -2.24 4.06
C VAL A 108 6.14 -3.50 3.94
N ALA A 109 6.35 -4.46 4.84
CA ALA A 109 5.51 -5.64 4.96
C ALA A 109 4.41 -5.36 6.00
N LEU A 110 3.15 -5.50 5.60
CA LEU A 110 1.97 -5.36 6.44
C LEU A 110 1.36 -6.72 6.72
N ARG A 111 1.03 -6.96 7.99
CA ARG A 111 0.29 -8.13 8.44
C ARG A 111 -0.79 -7.74 9.43
N TYR A 112 -1.93 -8.41 9.34
CA TYR A 112 -2.97 -8.35 10.35
C TYR A 112 -3.07 -9.69 11.03
N ARG A 113 -2.98 -9.70 12.36
CA ARG A 113 -3.31 -10.85 13.19
C ARG A 113 -4.51 -10.52 14.05
N ASP A 114 -5.30 -11.50 14.42
CA ASP A 114 -6.29 -11.36 15.48
C ASP A 114 -6.09 -12.44 16.54
N ARG A 115 -6.98 -12.52 17.52
CA ARG A 115 -6.88 -13.53 18.60
C ARG A 115 -6.96 -14.98 18.09
N HIS A 116 -7.55 -15.20 16.92
CA HIS A 116 -7.88 -16.53 16.40
C HIS A 116 -6.96 -16.97 15.26
N ASP A 117 -6.57 -16.06 14.37
CA ASP A 117 -5.78 -16.33 13.16
C ASP A 117 -4.51 -15.44 13.10
N GLU A 118 -3.37 -16.04 12.71
CA GLU A 118 -2.12 -15.30 12.44
C GLU A 118 -2.22 -14.36 11.23
N VAL A 119 -3.13 -14.70 10.29
CA VAL A 119 -3.58 -13.84 9.20
C VAL A 119 -5.07 -13.62 9.37
N SER A 120 -5.43 -12.46 9.91
CA SER A 120 -6.82 -12.15 10.24
C SER A 120 -7.69 -12.11 8.98
N LYS A 121 -8.72 -12.96 8.94
CA LYS A 121 -9.73 -12.97 7.87
C LYS A 121 -10.70 -11.78 7.99
N ALA A 122 -10.80 -11.17 9.18
CA ALA A 122 -11.71 -10.06 9.44
C ALA A 122 -11.37 -8.79 8.62
N VAL A 123 -10.11 -8.65 8.20
CA VAL A 123 -9.67 -7.51 7.39
C VAL A 123 -9.69 -7.79 5.88
N ALA A 124 -9.90 -9.04 5.46
CA ALA A 124 -9.83 -9.43 4.06
C ALA A 124 -10.94 -8.70 3.26
N TYR A 125 -10.52 -7.81 2.35
CA TYR A 125 -11.43 -7.06 1.48
C TYR A 125 -11.39 -7.66 0.08
N VAL A 126 -12.03 -8.83 -0.09
CA VAL A 126 -12.00 -9.62 -1.34
C VAL A 126 -13.43 -9.85 -1.85
N GLY A 127 -13.60 -9.91 -3.18
CA GLY A 127 -14.89 -10.20 -3.83
C GLY A 127 -15.92 -9.08 -3.70
N ASP A 128 -17.18 -9.45 -3.46
CA ASP A 128 -18.32 -8.53 -3.30
C ASP A 128 -18.46 -7.99 -1.88
N THR A 129 -17.42 -8.12 -1.04
CA THR A 129 -17.44 -7.66 0.35
C THR A 129 -17.74 -6.16 0.38
N THR A 130 -18.91 -5.82 0.92
CA THR A 130 -19.26 -4.41 1.07
C THR A 130 -18.41 -3.79 2.17
N LEU A 131 -18.17 -2.49 2.05
CA LEU A 131 -17.48 -1.75 3.09
C LEU A 131 -18.07 -1.97 4.49
N VAL A 132 -19.38 -1.79 4.64
CA VAL A 132 -20.05 -1.83 5.95
C VAL A 132 -19.84 -3.19 6.60
N GLN A 133 -19.84 -4.24 5.79
CA GLN A 133 -19.57 -5.61 6.23
C GLN A 133 -18.11 -5.77 6.69
N SER A 134 -17.14 -5.24 5.94
CA SER A 134 -15.73 -5.24 6.36
C SER A 134 -15.51 -4.42 7.64
N LEU A 135 -16.12 -3.23 7.77
CA LEU A 135 -16.03 -2.40 8.96
C LEU A 135 -16.63 -3.10 10.19
N TRP A 136 -17.78 -3.76 10.01
CA TRP A 136 -18.40 -4.56 11.07
C TRP A 136 -17.50 -5.71 11.50
N TRP A 137 -16.92 -6.47 10.56
CA TRP A 137 -15.98 -7.54 10.88
C TRP A 137 -14.73 -7.07 11.60
N VAL A 138 -14.15 -5.94 11.17
CA VAL A 138 -13.02 -5.31 11.85
C VAL A 138 -13.40 -4.85 13.26
N ALA A 139 -14.56 -4.22 13.43
CA ALA A 139 -15.03 -3.76 14.74
C ALA A 139 -15.37 -4.91 15.70
N CYS A 140 -15.85 -6.04 15.17
CA CYS A 140 -16.14 -7.26 15.92
C CYS A 140 -14.91 -8.17 16.10
N ALA A 141 -13.78 -7.87 15.45
CA ALA A 141 -12.58 -8.67 15.58
C ALA A 141 -11.95 -8.48 16.96
N GLU A 142 -11.80 -9.57 17.70
CA GLU A 142 -11.15 -9.53 19.01
C GLU A 142 -9.63 -9.56 18.87
N GLY A 143 -8.97 -8.56 19.45
CA GLY A 143 -7.50 -8.51 19.50
C GLY A 143 -6.84 -8.29 18.14
N LEU A 144 -7.51 -7.61 17.21
CA LEU A 144 -6.92 -7.25 15.92
C LEU A 144 -5.68 -6.37 16.12
N GLN A 145 -4.56 -6.81 15.56
CA GLN A 145 -3.29 -6.12 15.60
C GLN A 145 -2.69 -6.04 14.21
N VAL A 146 -2.15 -4.88 13.88
CA VAL A 146 -1.41 -4.64 12.63
C VAL A 146 0.08 -4.57 12.95
N HIS A 147 0.89 -5.29 12.16
CA HIS A 147 2.34 -5.16 12.19
C HIS A 147 2.82 -4.57 10.88
N LEU A 148 3.64 -3.53 10.98
CA LEU A 148 4.34 -2.93 9.87
C LEU A 148 5.83 -3.15 10.07
N GLN A 149 6.45 -3.89 9.15
CA GLN A 149 7.89 -4.09 9.13
C GLN A 149 8.49 -3.27 7.99
N PHE A 150 9.19 -2.20 8.36
CA PHE A 150 9.96 -1.39 7.42
C PHE A 150 11.30 -2.07 7.13
N LEU A 151 11.55 -2.42 5.87
CA LEU A 151 12.79 -3.09 5.44
C LEU A 151 13.92 -2.09 5.17
N ALA A 152 15.07 -2.51 4.67
CA ALA A 152 16.08 -1.54 4.26
C ALA A 152 15.62 -0.78 3.00
N PRO A 153 15.83 0.56 2.90
CA PRO A 153 15.59 1.29 1.66
C PRO A 153 16.44 0.72 0.52
N GLN A 154 15.82 0.52 -0.64
CA GLN A 154 16.47 0.04 -1.85
C GLN A 154 16.67 1.20 -2.83
N ALA A 155 17.85 1.29 -3.42
CA ALA A 155 18.13 2.27 -4.47
C ALA A 155 17.30 1.99 -5.73
N SER A 156 16.75 3.06 -6.31
CA SER A 156 15.94 3.03 -7.53
C SER A 156 16.63 3.68 -8.73
N ALA A 157 17.64 4.52 -8.49
CA ALA A 157 18.36 5.22 -9.55
C ALA A 157 18.94 4.23 -10.56
N GLN A 158 18.65 4.44 -11.84
CA GLN A 158 19.11 3.60 -12.97
C GLN A 158 18.68 2.12 -12.89
N ALA A 159 17.79 1.75 -11.98
CA ALA A 159 17.30 0.39 -11.89
C ALA A 159 16.37 0.06 -13.07
N ASP A 160 16.44 -1.18 -13.57
CA ASP A 160 15.35 -1.72 -14.38
C ASP A 160 14.08 -1.86 -13.52
N ARG A 161 12.95 -1.34 -14.04
CA ARG A 161 11.68 -1.30 -13.31
C ARG A 161 11.13 -2.67 -12.94
N ARG A 162 11.33 -3.70 -13.79
CA ARG A 162 10.83 -5.05 -13.52
C ARG A 162 11.72 -5.72 -12.49
N ALA A 163 13.04 -5.60 -12.64
CA ALA A 163 13.99 -6.12 -11.67
C ALA A 163 13.80 -5.47 -10.29
N LEU A 164 13.51 -4.15 -10.23
CA LEU A 164 13.18 -3.47 -8.97
C LEU A 164 11.87 -4.01 -8.37
N ALA A 165 10.83 -4.19 -9.18
CA ALA A 165 9.56 -4.75 -8.71
C ALA A 165 9.73 -6.16 -8.13
N GLU A 166 10.49 -7.02 -8.80
CA GLU A 166 10.77 -8.38 -8.35
C GLU A 166 11.58 -8.40 -7.06
N ARG A 167 12.64 -7.58 -6.93
CA ARG A 167 13.43 -7.47 -5.69
C ARG A 167 12.60 -6.97 -4.52
N LEU A 168 11.77 -5.94 -4.74
CA LEU A 168 10.89 -5.42 -3.70
C LEU A 168 9.85 -6.47 -3.28
N ARG A 169 9.25 -7.18 -4.24
CA ARG A 169 8.30 -8.25 -3.96
C ARG A 169 8.97 -9.37 -3.16
N ALA A 170 10.15 -9.83 -3.58
CA ALA A 170 10.88 -10.89 -2.88
C ALA A 170 11.25 -10.49 -1.44
N ALA A 171 11.72 -9.25 -1.24
CA ALA A 171 12.05 -8.75 0.10
C ALA A 171 10.82 -8.68 1.01
N ILE A 172 9.66 -8.23 0.49
CA ILE A 172 8.42 -8.21 1.26
C ILE A 172 7.93 -9.64 1.52
N ASP A 173 8.02 -10.55 0.54
CA ASP A 173 7.61 -11.95 0.68
C ASP A 173 8.42 -12.68 1.77
N GLU A 174 9.75 -12.50 1.77
CA GLU A 174 10.64 -13.03 2.80
C GLU A 174 10.29 -12.46 4.19
N ALA A 175 10.04 -11.15 4.25
CA ALA A 175 9.58 -10.48 5.45
C ALA A 175 8.17 -10.89 5.87
N LEU A 176 7.34 -11.47 4.99
CA LEU A 176 6.03 -12.05 5.27
C LEU A 176 6.09 -13.53 5.70
N GLN A 177 7.21 -14.21 5.47
CA GLN A 177 7.44 -15.58 5.95
C GLN A 177 8.15 -15.63 7.31
N THR A 178 8.88 -14.57 7.67
CA THR A 178 9.63 -14.50 8.94
C THR A 178 8.73 -13.95 10.05
N PRO A 179 8.46 -14.65 11.17
CA PRO A 179 7.58 -14.13 12.21
C PRO A 179 8.12 -12.79 12.76
N PRO A 180 7.25 -11.83 13.10
CA PRO A 180 7.69 -10.52 13.57
C PRO A 180 8.46 -10.68 14.89
N THR A 181 9.67 -10.12 14.94
CA THR A 181 10.44 -10.03 16.18
C THR A 181 9.70 -9.07 17.12
N THR A 182 9.13 -9.61 18.20
CA THR A 182 8.48 -8.85 19.29
C THR A 182 9.43 -7.92 20.00
#